data_AF-A0A6F8PLD3-F1
#
_entry.id   AF-A0A6F8PLD3-F1
#
_cell.length_a   1.000
_cell.length_b   1.000
_cell.length_c   1.000
_cell.angle_alpha   90.00
_cell.angle_beta   90.00
_cell.angle_gamma   90.00
#
_symmetry.space_group_name_H-M   'P 1'
#
loop_
_entity.id
_entity.type
_entity.pdbx_description
1 polymer ?
#
loop_
_entity_poly.entity_id
_entity_poly.type
_entity_poly.pdbx_seq_one_letter_code
_entity_poly.pdbx_strand_id
1 'polypeptide(L)'
;MERSDAATLAERYAMSLKKSQQLAQDTLTQINQLGSNPTPLHFLLIFEWLSKIDPFAAEQIDTAIKLKQYNDATAEEMFHHLLSHIIHKNLPTEEFTNMINLLVENMRAWLQNSSQNNHEIEDHLVQLSDTLSKQGLVPGVITELNDIILPKLKLQHEETLALAQTVETTQNEVVRLKAELEKATNISITDELTNIPNRRGFKQLIANVINTAHESGNSFVMVVLDIDHFKKVNDTYGHLLGDSILRFLARFLKQETKGKDFIARVGGEEFVVVLTDTSYDNGMTIANNLRLKLANKPLKIRTEKQQLTITISAGVAIYQMGESYETLFNRADKALYLAKNRGRNKVCGETEI
;
A
#
# COMPACT_ATOMS: atom_id res chain seq x y z
N MET A 1 17.98 13.97 -14.22
CA MET A 1 18.79 13.74 -13.03
C MET A 1 17.89 13.00 -12.05
N GLU A 2 18.16 11.70 -11.94
CA GLU A 2 17.62 10.68 -11.03
C GLU A 2 16.09 10.62 -10.78
N ARG A 3 15.43 9.74 -11.56
CA ARG A 3 14.20 9.08 -11.13
C ARG A 3 14.54 8.23 -9.90
N SER A 4 13.90 8.53 -8.79
CA SER A 4 13.83 7.64 -7.62
C SER A 4 12.97 6.42 -8.02
N ASP A 5 13.60 5.41 -8.61
CA ASP A 5 13.01 4.09 -8.81
C ASP A 5 12.82 3.42 -7.43
N ALA A 6 11.71 3.75 -6.76
CA ALA A 6 11.22 2.94 -5.66
C ALA A 6 10.63 1.67 -6.26
N ALA A 7 11.47 0.65 -6.47
CA ALA A 7 11.02 -0.68 -6.86
C ALA A 7 9.94 -1.14 -5.88
N THR A 8 8.77 -1.49 -6.41
CA THR A 8 7.68 -2.07 -5.61
C THR A 8 8.16 -3.34 -4.92
N LEU A 9 7.55 -3.73 -3.80
CA LEU A 9 7.93 -5.00 -3.15
C LEU A 9 7.69 -6.22 -4.06
N ALA A 10 6.74 -6.15 -4.98
CA ALA A 10 6.53 -7.17 -6.01
C ALA A 10 7.72 -7.27 -6.97
N GLU A 11 8.32 -6.13 -7.34
CA GLU A 11 9.56 -6.08 -8.14
C GLU A 11 10.79 -6.49 -7.31
N ARG A 12 10.82 -6.17 -6.00
CA ARG A 12 11.90 -6.55 -5.08
C ARG A 12 12.09 -8.06 -5.02
N TYR A 13 11.00 -8.82 -5.00
CA TYR A 13 11.02 -10.28 -4.96
C TYR A 13 10.73 -10.94 -6.31
N ALA A 14 10.75 -10.17 -7.41
CA ALA A 14 10.48 -10.71 -8.75
C ALA A 14 11.56 -11.71 -9.16
N MET A 15 11.22 -12.99 -9.11
CA MET A 15 12.06 -14.08 -9.58
C MET A 15 11.21 -15.21 -10.15
N SER A 16 11.83 -16.05 -11.01
CA SER A 16 11.14 -17.22 -11.56
C SER A 16 10.68 -18.15 -10.44
N LEU A 17 9.50 -18.77 -10.60
CA LEU A 17 8.91 -19.72 -9.63
C LEU A 17 9.92 -20.79 -9.15
N LYS A 18 10.71 -21.34 -10.07
CA LYS A 18 11.73 -22.36 -9.74
C LYS A 18 12.82 -21.80 -8.81
N LYS A 19 13.22 -20.55 -9.00
CA LYS A 19 14.25 -19.87 -8.19
C LYS A 19 13.71 -19.48 -6.82
N SER A 20 12.46 -19.03 -6.72
CA SER A 20 11.84 -18.73 -5.42
C SER A 20 11.64 -19.99 -4.58
N GLN A 21 11.23 -21.09 -5.20
CA GLN A 21 11.08 -22.39 -4.52
C GLN A 21 12.43 -22.91 -3.98
N GLN A 22 13.48 -22.89 -4.80
CA GLN A 22 14.81 -23.31 -4.35
C GLN A 22 15.31 -22.44 -3.20
N LEU A 23 15.19 -21.12 -3.34
CA LEU A 23 15.65 -20.17 -2.35
C LEU A 23 14.92 -20.33 -1.01
N ALA A 24 13.60 -20.54 -1.04
CA ALA A 24 12.83 -20.84 0.17
C ALA A 24 13.31 -22.13 0.86
N GLN A 25 13.62 -23.17 0.08
CA GLN A 25 14.12 -24.43 0.64
C GLN A 25 15.52 -24.27 1.25
N ASP A 26 16.40 -23.50 0.60
CA ASP A 26 17.73 -23.17 1.11
C ASP A 26 17.62 -22.34 2.41
N THR A 27 16.68 -21.38 2.47
CA THR A 27 16.40 -20.57 3.66
C THR A 27 16.10 -21.43 4.88
N LEU A 28 15.24 -22.42 4.75
CA LEU A 28 14.83 -23.26 5.89
C LEU A 28 15.88 -24.28 6.27
N THR A 29 16.62 -24.81 5.29
CA THR A 29 17.81 -25.62 5.55
C THR A 29 18.79 -24.84 6.42
N GLN A 30 18.99 -23.56 6.10
CA GLN A 30 19.88 -22.71 6.85
C GLN A 30 19.34 -22.39 8.26
N ILE A 31 18.05 -22.10 8.41
CA ILE A 31 17.44 -21.84 9.73
C ILE A 31 17.65 -23.04 10.66
N ASN A 32 17.42 -24.25 10.15
CA ASN A 32 17.65 -25.48 10.91
C ASN A 32 19.13 -25.68 11.26
N GLN A 33 20.06 -25.38 10.34
CA GLN A 33 21.51 -25.44 10.62
C GLN A 33 21.95 -24.44 11.69
N LEU A 34 21.27 -23.29 11.78
CA LEU A 34 21.51 -22.28 12.81
C LEU A 34 20.89 -22.65 14.17
N GLY A 35 20.09 -23.73 14.22
CA GLY A 35 19.39 -24.16 15.44
C GLY A 35 18.26 -23.20 15.85
N SER A 36 17.77 -22.39 14.93
CA SER A 36 16.67 -21.44 15.15
C SER A 36 15.34 -22.06 14.75
N ASN A 37 14.26 -21.61 15.39
CA ASN A 37 12.93 -22.02 14.99
C ASN A 37 12.54 -21.34 13.66
N PRO A 38 11.91 -22.06 12.71
CA PRO A 38 11.46 -21.51 11.43
C PRO A 38 10.20 -20.64 11.60
N THR A 39 10.37 -19.50 12.25
CA THR A 39 9.34 -18.47 12.37
C THR A 39 9.33 -17.56 11.13
N PRO A 40 8.23 -16.83 10.87
CA PRO A 40 8.16 -15.88 9.76
C PRO A 40 9.31 -14.85 9.73
N LEU A 41 9.78 -14.48 10.92
CA LEU A 41 10.87 -13.54 11.10
C LEU A 41 12.20 -14.12 10.63
N HIS A 42 12.56 -15.30 11.12
CA HIS A 42 13.78 -16.01 10.71
C HIS A 42 13.75 -16.32 9.22
N PHE A 43 12.58 -16.72 8.71
CA PHE A 43 12.37 -16.95 7.30
C PHE A 43 12.70 -15.72 6.47
N LEU A 44 12.11 -14.56 6.79
CA LEU A 44 12.36 -13.33 6.03
C LEU A 44 13.84 -12.92 6.05
N LEU A 45 14.47 -12.92 7.23
CA LEU A 45 15.87 -12.51 7.37
C LEU A 45 16.81 -13.41 6.59
N ILE A 46 16.68 -14.73 6.77
CA ILE A 46 17.55 -15.69 6.09
C ILE A 46 17.25 -15.72 4.59
N PHE A 47 16.01 -15.49 4.17
CA PHE A 47 15.66 -15.31 2.76
C PHE A 47 16.29 -14.05 2.15
N GLU A 48 16.23 -12.91 2.83
CA GLU A 48 16.91 -11.67 2.43
C GLU A 48 18.44 -11.85 2.36
N TRP A 49 19.00 -12.58 3.33
CA TRP A 49 20.43 -12.91 3.37
C TRP A 49 20.87 -13.76 2.17
N LEU A 50 20.16 -14.86 1.89
CA LEU A 50 20.49 -15.76 0.78
C LEU A 50 20.22 -15.12 -0.59
N SER A 51 19.15 -14.34 -0.70
CA SER A 51 18.79 -13.66 -1.95
C SER A 51 19.69 -12.48 -2.29
N LYS A 52 20.36 -11.90 -1.27
CA LYS A 52 21.20 -10.70 -1.38
C LYS A 52 20.49 -9.51 -2.03
N ILE A 53 19.17 -9.44 -1.87
CA ILE A 53 18.33 -8.35 -2.39
C ILE A 53 18.73 -7.03 -1.74
N ASP A 54 18.99 -7.05 -0.43
CA ASP A 54 19.57 -5.94 0.31
C ASP A 54 20.98 -6.33 0.79
N PRO A 55 22.05 -5.84 0.11
CA PRO A 55 23.42 -6.14 0.48
C PRO A 55 23.78 -5.74 1.92
N PHE A 56 23.17 -4.66 2.43
CA PHE A 56 23.44 -4.16 3.77
C PHE A 56 22.80 -5.05 4.84
N ALA A 57 21.54 -5.45 4.65
CA ALA A 57 20.89 -6.41 5.54
C ALA A 57 21.60 -7.77 5.49
N ALA A 58 22.00 -8.23 4.30
CA ALA A 58 22.74 -9.47 4.14
C ALA A 58 24.09 -9.44 4.87
N GLU A 59 24.84 -8.34 4.83
CA GLU A 59 26.12 -8.23 5.53
C GLU A 59 25.97 -8.26 7.06
N GLN A 60 24.91 -7.62 7.59
CA GLN A 60 24.62 -7.66 9.02
C GLN A 60 24.29 -9.08 9.51
N ILE A 61 23.44 -9.79 8.77
CA ILE A 61 23.05 -11.16 9.08
C ILE A 61 24.27 -12.10 8.96
N ASP A 62 25.08 -11.94 7.91
CA ASP A 62 26.31 -12.72 7.72
C ASP A 62 27.30 -12.52 8.88
N THR A 63 27.45 -11.28 9.34
CA THR A 63 28.29 -10.93 10.49
C THR A 63 27.77 -11.59 11.77
N ALA A 64 26.46 -11.48 12.04
CA ALA A 64 25.84 -12.08 13.23
C ALA A 64 26.00 -13.61 13.26
N ILE A 65 25.86 -14.27 12.11
CA ILE A 65 26.07 -15.71 11.98
C ILE A 65 27.54 -16.08 12.23
N LYS A 66 28.49 -15.39 11.59
CA LYS A 66 29.94 -15.65 11.75
C LYS A 66 30.41 -15.47 13.20
N LEU A 67 29.87 -14.48 13.90
CA LEU A 67 30.17 -14.21 15.30
C LEU A 67 29.41 -15.12 16.27
N LYS A 68 28.56 -16.04 15.78
CA LYS A 68 27.67 -16.89 16.58
C LYS A 68 26.74 -16.09 17.51
N GLN A 69 26.33 -14.91 17.06
CA GLN A 69 25.44 -14.02 17.81
C GLN A 69 24.00 -14.08 17.31
N TYR A 70 23.73 -14.76 16.19
CA TYR A 70 22.39 -14.95 15.65
C TYR A 70 21.51 -15.79 16.58
N ASN A 71 20.47 -15.17 17.11
CA ASN A 71 19.43 -15.73 17.99
C ASN A 71 18.13 -14.92 17.87
N ASP A 72 17.05 -15.37 18.49
CA ASP A 72 15.72 -14.74 18.44
C ASP A 72 15.74 -13.22 18.70
N ALA A 73 16.47 -12.75 19.73
CA ALA A 73 16.52 -11.34 20.08
C ALA A 73 17.26 -10.50 19.04
N THR A 74 18.40 -10.98 18.55
CA THR A 74 19.14 -10.30 17.48
C THR A 74 18.39 -10.33 16.15
N ALA A 75 17.65 -11.41 15.90
CA ALA A 75 16.81 -11.52 14.72
C ALA A 75 15.67 -10.48 14.78
N GLU A 76 15.04 -10.29 15.94
CA GLU A 76 14.03 -9.25 16.15
C GLU A 76 14.58 -7.84 15.86
N GLU A 77 15.77 -7.52 16.38
CA GLU A 77 16.45 -6.24 16.13
C GLU A 77 16.76 -6.04 14.64
N MET A 78 17.36 -7.04 13.98
CA MET A 78 17.66 -7.00 12.55
C MET A 78 16.40 -6.87 11.69
N PHE A 79 15.30 -7.52 12.09
CA PHE A 79 14.02 -7.43 11.42
C PHE A 79 13.44 -6.01 11.50
N HIS A 80 13.52 -5.37 12.67
CA HIS A 80 13.12 -3.97 12.83
C HIS A 80 13.96 -3.03 11.96
N HIS A 81 15.27 -3.25 11.86
CA HIS A 81 16.13 -2.46 10.98
C HIS A 81 15.81 -2.66 9.50
N LEU A 82 15.59 -3.90 9.07
CA LEU A 82 15.17 -4.23 7.71
C LEU A 82 13.82 -3.57 7.38
N LEU A 83 12.82 -3.69 8.26
CA LEU A 83 11.53 -3.04 8.10
C LEU A 83 11.66 -1.52 8.04
N SER A 84 12.43 -0.91 8.93
CA SER A 84 12.68 0.53 8.93
C SER A 84 13.31 0.98 7.60
N HIS A 85 14.27 0.21 7.06
CA HIS A 85 14.89 0.50 5.77
C HIS A 85 13.93 0.35 4.58
N ILE A 86 13.07 -0.67 4.62
CA ILE A 86 12.01 -0.87 3.62
C ILE A 86 10.98 0.27 3.72
N ILE A 87 10.55 0.63 4.92
CA ILE A 87 9.49 1.62 5.19
C ILE A 87 9.97 3.07 4.95
N HIS A 88 11.24 3.39 5.23
CA HIS A 88 11.80 4.73 5.00
C HIS A 88 11.80 5.16 3.52
N LYS A 89 11.53 4.24 2.57
CA LYS A 89 11.27 4.54 1.16
C LYS A 89 9.81 4.96 0.86
N ASN A 90 9.02 5.34 1.87
CA ASN A 90 7.61 5.77 1.77
C ASN A 90 6.66 4.68 1.23
N LEU A 91 6.71 3.47 1.79
CA LEU A 91 5.77 2.41 1.41
C LEU A 91 4.33 2.73 1.85
N PRO A 92 3.34 2.74 0.93
CA PRO A 92 1.92 2.81 1.29
C PRO A 92 1.52 1.61 2.16
N THR A 93 0.60 1.80 3.12
CA THR A 93 0.06 0.73 4.00
C THR A 93 -0.46 -0.50 3.24
N GLU A 94 -0.92 -0.30 2.01
CA GLU A 94 -1.40 -1.34 1.10
C GLU A 94 -0.27 -2.27 0.63
N GLU A 95 0.92 -1.73 0.34
CA GLU A 95 2.08 -2.53 -0.08
C GLU A 95 2.66 -3.36 1.06
N PHE A 96 2.67 -2.83 2.30
CA PHE A 96 3.04 -3.59 3.49
C PHE A 96 2.08 -4.78 3.72
N THR A 97 0.79 -4.56 3.48
CA THR A 97 -0.22 -5.61 3.60
C THR A 97 -0.01 -6.71 2.54
N ASN A 98 0.30 -6.33 1.30
CA ASN A 98 0.60 -7.27 0.23
C ASN A 98 1.86 -8.09 0.50
N MET A 99 2.87 -7.48 1.15
CA MET A 99 4.09 -8.17 1.59
C MET A 99 3.80 -9.28 2.60
N ILE A 100 3.01 -8.98 3.64
CA ILE A 100 2.63 -9.97 4.65
C ILE A 100 1.86 -11.13 4.02
N ASN A 101 0.95 -10.84 3.10
CA ASN A 101 0.21 -11.88 2.38
C ASN A 101 1.14 -12.77 1.54
N LEU A 102 2.07 -12.18 0.78
CA LEU A 102 3.03 -12.93 -0.03
C LEU A 102 3.95 -13.83 0.81
N LEU A 103 4.41 -13.34 1.96
CA LEU A 103 5.24 -14.13 2.88
C LEU A 103 4.47 -15.32 3.45
N VAL A 104 3.20 -15.10 3.82
CA VAL A 104 2.33 -16.18 4.32
C VAL A 104 2.05 -17.22 3.23
N GLU A 105 1.78 -16.80 1.99
CA GLU A 105 1.56 -17.71 0.86
C GLU A 105 2.79 -18.56 0.54
N ASN A 106 3.97 -17.96 0.50
CA ASN A 106 5.22 -18.67 0.24
C ASN A 106 5.52 -19.70 1.35
N MET A 107 5.27 -19.35 2.60
CA MET A 107 5.45 -20.24 3.74
C MET A 107 4.46 -21.41 3.71
N ARG A 108 3.21 -21.16 3.32
CA ARG A 108 2.19 -22.20 3.13
C ARG A 108 2.58 -23.20 2.04
N ALA A 109 3.00 -22.69 0.88
CA ALA A 109 3.43 -23.53 -0.23
C ALA A 109 4.63 -24.41 0.15
N TRP A 110 5.57 -23.86 0.94
CA TRP A 110 6.68 -24.64 1.45
C TRP A 110 6.25 -25.71 2.48
N LEU A 111 5.43 -25.35 3.48
CA LEU A 111 4.97 -26.30 4.50
C LEU A 111 4.24 -27.50 3.89
N GLN A 112 3.42 -27.25 2.87
CA GLN A 112 2.75 -28.31 2.11
C GLN A 112 3.75 -29.22 1.38
N ASN A 113 4.72 -28.63 0.66
CA ASN A 113 5.75 -29.39 -0.03
C ASN A 113 6.65 -30.17 0.92
N SER A 114 7.02 -29.60 2.07
CA SER A 114 7.87 -30.26 3.06
C SER A 114 7.15 -31.41 3.75
N SER A 115 5.86 -31.23 4.08
CA SER A 115 5.03 -32.30 4.62
C SER A 115 4.92 -33.47 3.64
N GLN A 116 4.67 -33.17 2.36
CA GLN A 116 4.55 -34.18 1.31
C GLN A 116 5.87 -34.91 1.06
N ASN A 117 7.00 -34.19 0.99
CA ASN A 117 8.33 -34.81 0.88
C ASN A 117 8.67 -35.71 2.07
N ASN A 118 8.36 -35.28 3.30
CA ASN A 118 8.61 -36.10 4.49
C ASN A 118 7.78 -37.39 4.46
N HIS A 119 6.53 -37.31 4.00
CA HIS A 119 5.67 -38.47 3.83
C HIS A 119 6.21 -39.45 2.77
N GLU A 120 6.66 -38.95 1.62
CA GLU A 120 7.27 -39.79 0.57
C GLU A 120 8.57 -40.46 1.04
N ILE A 121 9.40 -39.75 1.83
CA ILE A 121 10.63 -40.33 2.41
C ILE A 121 10.27 -41.42 3.42
N GLU A 122 9.27 -41.18 4.28
CA GLU A 122 8.80 -42.18 5.24
C GLU A 122 8.33 -43.46 4.53
N ASP A 123 7.49 -43.31 3.50
CA ASP A 123 6.97 -44.44 2.70
C ASP A 123 8.10 -45.26 2.05
N HIS A 124 9.08 -44.59 1.44
CA HIS A 124 10.23 -45.27 0.83
C HIS A 124 11.09 -46.01 1.86
N LEU A 125 11.30 -45.44 3.05
CA LEU A 125 12.10 -46.09 4.10
C LEU A 125 11.36 -47.28 4.72
N VAL A 126 10.03 -47.20 4.86
CA VAL A 126 9.21 -48.34 5.29
C VAL A 126 9.29 -49.47 4.25
N GLN A 127 9.13 -49.16 2.96
CA GLN A 127 9.26 -50.15 1.88
C GLN A 127 10.66 -50.79 1.83
N LEU A 128 11.71 -49.99 2.06
CA LEU A 128 13.09 -50.48 2.13
C LEU A 128 13.28 -51.41 3.34
N SER A 129 12.78 -51.02 4.52
CA SER A 129 12.83 -51.83 5.74
C SER A 129 12.11 -53.18 5.56
N ASP A 130 10.93 -53.16 4.93
CA ASP A 130 10.17 -54.37 4.59
C ASP A 130 10.93 -55.27 3.61
N THR A 131 11.57 -54.69 2.60
CA THR A 131 12.33 -55.44 1.59
C THR A 131 13.57 -56.10 2.20
N LEU A 132 14.33 -55.35 3.00
CA LEU A 132 15.51 -55.86 3.71
C LEU A 132 15.11 -56.97 4.70
N SER A 133 13.99 -56.80 5.41
CA SER A 133 13.45 -57.82 6.32
C SER A 133 13.05 -59.10 5.59
N LYS A 134 12.35 -59.00 4.45
CA LYS A 134 11.96 -60.15 3.62
C LYS A 134 13.15 -60.88 3.00
N GLN A 135 14.22 -60.16 2.69
CA GLN A 135 15.45 -60.73 2.13
C GLN A 135 16.41 -61.27 3.21
N GLY A 136 16.12 -61.05 4.50
CA GLY A 136 16.96 -61.50 5.61
C GLY A 136 18.34 -60.82 5.65
N LEU A 137 18.46 -59.63 5.05
CA LEU A 137 19.73 -58.93 4.88
C LEU A 137 19.92 -57.84 5.95
N VAL A 138 21.14 -57.76 6.48
CA VAL A 138 21.67 -56.68 7.35
C VAL A 138 20.77 -56.30 8.54
N PRO A 139 20.59 -57.20 9.54
CA PRO A 139 19.72 -56.96 10.71
C PRO A 139 20.01 -55.67 11.46
N GLY A 140 21.30 -55.29 11.58
CA GLY A 140 21.69 -54.04 12.25
C GLY A 140 21.18 -52.78 11.56
N VAL A 141 21.09 -52.78 10.23
CA VAL A 141 20.55 -51.65 9.45
C VAL A 141 19.03 -51.57 9.59
N ILE A 142 18.34 -52.71 9.67
CA ILE A 142 16.89 -52.75 9.94
C ILE A 142 16.59 -52.18 11.32
N THR A 143 17.36 -52.57 12.34
CA THR A 143 17.24 -52.02 13.70
C THR A 143 17.47 -50.51 13.71
N GLU A 144 18.52 -50.01 13.06
CA GLU A 144 18.82 -48.57 13.03
C GLU A 144 17.77 -47.75 12.26
N LEU A 145 17.22 -48.30 11.17
CA LEU A 145 16.10 -47.71 10.43
C LEU A 145 14.83 -47.60 11.30
N ASN A 146 14.46 -48.69 11.97
CA ASN A 146 13.21 -48.77 12.71
C ASN A 146 13.27 -48.06 14.07
N ASP A 147 14.41 -48.08 14.75
CA ASP A 147 14.53 -47.56 16.12
C ASP A 147 15.01 -46.11 16.17
N ILE A 148 15.67 -45.61 15.11
CA ILE A 148 16.26 -44.26 15.10
C ILE A 148 15.70 -43.41 13.96
N ILE A 149 15.81 -43.86 12.71
CA ILE A 149 15.51 -43.02 11.54
C ILE A 149 14.01 -42.77 11.39
N LEU A 150 13.20 -43.83 11.37
CA LEU A 150 11.74 -43.73 11.21
C LEU A 150 11.07 -42.94 12.35
N PRO A 151 11.38 -43.17 13.64
CA PRO A 151 10.81 -42.37 14.72
C PRO A 151 11.18 -40.88 14.63
N LYS A 152 12.41 -40.57 14.24
CA LYS A 152 12.88 -39.18 14.09
C LYS A 152 12.20 -38.45 12.93
N LEU A 153 12.00 -39.14 11.80
CA LEU A 153 11.25 -38.61 10.67
C LEU A 153 9.78 -38.35 11.00
N LYS A 154 9.14 -39.27 11.73
CA LYS A 154 7.76 -39.10 12.22
C LYS A 154 7.62 -37.87 13.11
N LEU A 155 8.52 -37.72 14.08
CA LEU A 155 8.54 -36.56 14.97
C LEU A 155 8.71 -35.24 14.18
N GLN A 156 9.62 -35.22 13.21
CA GLN A 156 9.83 -34.05 12.34
C GLN A 156 8.61 -33.75 11.45
N HIS A 157 7.90 -34.78 10.97
CA HIS A 157 6.65 -34.61 10.23
C HIS A 157 5.54 -34.02 11.11
N GLU A 158 5.37 -34.53 12.34
CA GLU A 158 4.42 -34.01 13.33
C GLU A 158 4.70 -32.55 13.69
N GLU A 159 5.98 -32.18 13.91
CA GLU A 159 6.38 -30.79 14.14
C GLU A 159 6.07 -29.88 12.95
N THR A 160 6.29 -30.37 11.73
CA THR A 160 5.97 -29.63 10.49
C THR A 160 4.47 -29.38 10.35
N LEU A 161 3.64 -30.38 10.69
CA LEU A 161 2.18 -30.25 10.70
C LEU A 161 1.69 -29.29 11.78
N ALA A 162 2.26 -29.36 12.99
CA ALA A 162 1.92 -28.46 14.10
C ALA A 162 2.27 -27.00 13.78
N LEU A 163 3.43 -26.78 13.15
CA LEU A 163 3.82 -25.46 12.65
C LEU A 163 2.87 -24.98 11.55
N ALA A 164 2.48 -25.85 10.61
CA ALA A 164 1.52 -25.48 9.57
C ALA A 164 0.16 -25.04 10.14
N GLN A 165 -0.32 -25.75 11.16
CA GLN A 165 -1.55 -25.38 11.86
C GLN A 165 -1.41 -24.05 12.60
N THR A 166 -0.26 -23.80 13.23
CA THR A 166 0.04 -22.53 13.92
C THR A 166 0.09 -21.35 12.94
N VAL A 167 0.69 -21.55 11.76
CA VAL A 167 0.71 -20.52 10.69
C VAL A 167 -0.71 -20.23 10.20
N GLU A 168 -1.54 -21.25 10.03
CA GLU A 168 -2.94 -21.08 9.61
C GLU A 168 -3.80 -20.36 10.66
N THR A 169 -3.63 -20.68 11.95
CA THR A 169 -4.34 -19.96 13.04
C THR A 169 -3.90 -18.50 13.12
N THR A 170 -2.60 -18.25 13.04
CA THR A 170 -2.04 -16.89 13.10
C THR A 170 -2.48 -16.08 11.88
N GLN A 171 -2.58 -16.69 10.69
CA GLN A 171 -3.11 -16.04 9.50
C GLN A 171 -4.56 -15.60 9.70
N ASN A 172 -5.41 -16.50 10.18
CA ASN A 172 -6.81 -16.17 10.44
C ASN A 172 -6.96 -15.04 11.45
N GLU A 173 -6.06 -15.00 12.44
CA GLU A 173 -6.00 -13.95 13.45
C GLU A 173 -5.53 -12.61 12.86
N VAL A 174 -4.52 -12.59 11.99
CA VAL A 174 -4.07 -11.38 11.27
C VAL A 174 -5.17 -10.86 10.34
N VAL A 175 -5.86 -11.73 9.59
CA VAL A 175 -6.99 -11.34 8.72
C VAL A 175 -8.13 -10.77 9.56
N ARG A 176 -8.44 -11.39 10.70
CA ARG A 176 -9.46 -10.92 11.62
C ARG A 176 -9.09 -9.56 12.24
N LEU A 177 -7.86 -9.42 12.76
CA LEU A 177 -7.35 -8.17 13.32
C LEU A 177 -7.31 -7.06 12.27
N LYS A 178 -7.00 -7.40 11.00
CA LYS A 178 -7.10 -6.46 9.88
C LYS A 178 -8.55 -6.04 9.63
N ALA A 179 -9.49 -6.97 9.56
CA ALA A 179 -10.91 -6.65 9.39
C ALA A 179 -11.47 -5.85 10.57
N GLU A 180 -11.02 -6.14 11.79
CA GLU A 180 -11.33 -5.37 12.99
C GLU A 180 -10.67 -4.00 12.97
N LEU A 181 -9.43 -3.86 12.50
CA LEU A 181 -8.74 -2.57 12.31
C LEU A 181 -9.38 -1.76 11.18
N GLU A 182 -9.81 -2.36 10.07
CA GLU A 182 -10.55 -1.68 8.99
C GLU A 182 -11.92 -1.19 9.49
N LYS A 183 -12.61 -2.01 10.28
CA LYS A 183 -13.87 -1.62 10.94
C LYS A 183 -13.67 -0.55 12.02
N ALA A 184 -12.60 -0.64 12.81
CA ALA A 184 -12.28 0.28 13.90
C ALA A 184 -11.68 1.61 13.38
N THR A 185 -10.92 1.57 12.30
CA THR A 185 -10.36 2.76 11.64
C THR A 185 -11.38 3.50 10.79
N ASN A 186 -12.56 2.90 10.58
CA ASN A 186 -13.72 3.45 9.88
C ASN A 186 -13.31 4.58 8.94
N ILE A 187 -12.45 4.23 7.96
CA ILE A 187 -11.74 5.21 7.16
C ILE A 187 -12.80 5.90 6.32
N SER A 188 -13.33 6.99 6.87
CA SER A 188 -14.35 7.75 6.20
C SER A 188 -13.74 8.17 4.88
N ILE A 189 -14.33 7.75 3.76
CA ILE A 189 -14.00 8.28 2.43
C ILE A 189 -14.57 9.70 2.24
N THR A 190 -15.30 10.16 3.25
CA THR A 190 -15.97 11.46 3.31
C THR A 190 -15.26 12.36 4.31
N ASP A 191 -15.04 13.61 3.96
CA ASP A 191 -14.57 14.65 4.87
C ASP A 191 -15.67 14.99 5.87
N GLU A 192 -15.40 14.82 7.17
CA GLU A 192 -16.40 14.99 8.24
C GLU A 192 -16.97 16.42 8.30
N LEU A 193 -16.15 17.42 7.96
CA LEU A 193 -16.56 18.82 8.00
C LEU A 193 -17.49 19.17 6.83
N THR A 194 -17.14 18.75 5.61
CA THR A 194 -17.80 19.20 4.38
C THR A 194 -18.78 18.18 3.79
N ASN A 195 -18.75 16.94 4.25
CA ASN A 195 -19.58 15.82 3.80
C ASN A 195 -19.47 15.53 2.29
N ILE A 196 -18.29 15.79 1.71
CA ILE A 196 -17.90 15.40 0.36
C ILE A 196 -16.71 14.44 0.43
N PRO A 197 -16.36 13.71 -0.65
CA PRO A 197 -15.19 12.85 -0.64
C PRO A 197 -13.93 13.57 -0.15
N ASN A 198 -13.17 12.94 0.74
CA ASN A 198 -11.86 13.44 1.17
C ASN A 198 -10.76 12.96 0.19
N ARG A 199 -9.48 13.21 0.49
CA ARG A 199 -8.35 12.75 -0.35
C ARG A 199 -8.40 11.25 -0.66
N ARG A 200 -8.88 10.41 0.26
CA ARG A 200 -9.01 8.96 0.02
C ARG A 200 -10.19 8.64 -0.90
N GLY A 201 -11.36 9.23 -0.63
CA GLY A 201 -12.52 9.11 -1.52
C GLY A 201 -12.25 9.63 -2.93
N PHE A 202 -11.49 10.71 -3.07
CA PHE A 202 -11.02 11.23 -4.35
C PHE A 202 -10.23 10.18 -5.14
N LYS A 203 -9.23 9.53 -4.51
CA LYS A 203 -8.40 8.51 -5.17
C LYS A 203 -9.23 7.34 -5.70
N GLN A 204 -10.24 6.90 -4.93
CA GLN A 204 -11.13 5.82 -5.37
C GLN A 204 -11.99 6.26 -6.58
N LEU A 205 -12.56 7.46 -6.53
CA LEU A 205 -13.42 7.97 -7.60
C LEU A 205 -12.63 8.24 -8.89
N ILE A 206 -11.45 8.85 -8.80
CA ILE A 206 -10.64 9.20 -9.99
C ILE A 206 -10.10 7.95 -10.69
N ALA A 207 -9.79 6.87 -9.96
CA ALA A 207 -9.38 5.61 -10.56
C ALA A 207 -10.48 5.04 -11.48
N ASN A 208 -11.74 5.09 -11.04
CA ASN A 208 -12.88 4.64 -11.86
C ASN A 208 -13.06 5.50 -13.12
N VAL A 209 -12.87 6.81 -13.00
CA VAL A 209 -12.96 7.74 -14.15
C VAL A 209 -11.84 7.49 -15.16
N ILE A 210 -10.61 7.25 -14.70
CA ILE A 210 -9.48 6.91 -15.57
C ILE A 210 -9.73 5.60 -16.30
N ASN A 211 -10.22 4.56 -15.60
CA ASN A 211 -10.56 3.29 -16.25
C ASN A 211 -11.65 3.48 -17.32
N THR A 212 -12.68 4.27 -17.02
CA THR A 212 -13.75 4.57 -17.99
C THR A 212 -13.22 5.35 -19.20
N ALA A 213 -12.33 6.33 -18.97
CA ALA A 213 -11.66 7.09 -20.03
C ALA A 213 -10.81 6.16 -20.92
N HIS A 214 -10.10 5.21 -20.31
CA HIS A 214 -9.33 4.20 -21.01
C HIS A 214 -10.18 3.31 -21.93
N GLU A 215 -11.36 2.88 -21.47
CA GLU A 215 -12.26 2.02 -22.26
C GLU A 215 -12.98 2.77 -23.38
N SER A 216 -13.43 4.00 -23.10
CA SER A 216 -14.22 4.80 -24.03
C SER A 216 -13.39 5.61 -25.02
N GLY A 217 -12.10 5.83 -24.74
CA GLY A 217 -11.24 6.76 -25.47
C GLY A 217 -11.61 8.24 -25.22
N ASN A 218 -12.51 8.52 -24.27
CA ASN A 218 -12.88 9.88 -23.90
C ASN A 218 -11.87 10.49 -22.94
N SER A 219 -11.80 11.83 -22.92
CA SER A 219 -11.02 12.58 -21.94
C SER A 219 -11.94 13.26 -20.92
N PHE A 220 -11.34 13.76 -19.84
CA PHE A 220 -12.00 14.50 -18.79
C PHE A 220 -11.09 15.63 -18.29
N VAL A 221 -11.67 16.61 -17.60
CA VAL A 221 -10.93 17.75 -17.06
C VAL A 221 -10.85 17.66 -15.55
N MET A 222 -9.67 17.92 -15.00
CA MET A 222 -9.45 18.12 -13.58
C MET A 222 -9.26 19.61 -13.28
N VAL A 223 -9.98 20.10 -12.28
CA VAL A 223 -9.86 21.46 -11.76
C VAL A 223 -9.42 21.38 -10.30
N VAL A 224 -8.26 21.93 -9.97
CA VAL A 224 -7.77 22.04 -8.59
C VAL A 224 -8.02 23.47 -8.12
N LEU A 225 -8.69 23.63 -6.98
CA LEU A 225 -9.15 24.91 -6.45
C LEU A 225 -8.62 25.13 -5.04
N ASP A 226 -8.38 26.39 -4.71
CA ASP A 226 -7.93 26.81 -3.39
C ASP A 226 -8.55 28.16 -3.00
N ILE A 227 -8.89 28.31 -1.72
CA ILE A 227 -9.52 29.52 -1.20
C ILE A 227 -8.48 30.61 -0.98
N ASP A 228 -8.64 31.73 -1.68
CA ASP A 228 -7.70 32.83 -1.59
C ASP A 228 -7.67 33.42 -0.18
N HIS A 229 -6.45 33.53 0.38
CA HIS A 229 -6.20 34.11 1.70
C HIS A 229 -6.94 33.45 2.87
N PHE A 230 -7.25 32.14 2.78
CA PHE A 230 -7.98 31.43 3.83
C PHE A 230 -7.30 31.49 5.21
N LYS A 231 -5.98 31.38 5.28
CA LYS A 231 -5.23 31.59 6.54
C LYS A 231 -5.53 32.95 7.17
N LYS A 232 -5.54 34.04 6.39
CA LYS A 232 -5.86 35.38 6.89
C LYS A 232 -7.28 35.45 7.44
N VAL A 233 -8.23 34.75 6.82
CA VAL A 233 -9.61 34.65 7.31
C VAL A 233 -9.65 33.93 8.65
N ASN A 234 -8.96 32.81 8.81
CA ASN A 234 -8.85 32.10 10.08
C ASN A 234 -8.20 32.97 11.16
N ASP A 235 -7.12 33.67 10.83
CA ASP A 235 -6.39 34.53 11.76
C ASP A 235 -7.25 35.74 12.21
N THR A 236 -8.12 36.25 11.33
CA THR A 236 -8.96 37.43 11.60
C THR A 236 -10.26 37.08 12.33
N TYR A 237 -10.92 35.98 11.93
CA TYR A 237 -12.28 35.67 12.37
C TYR A 237 -12.40 34.33 13.14
N GLY A 238 -11.28 33.62 13.31
CA GLY A 238 -11.22 32.33 13.98
C GLY A 238 -11.59 31.14 13.10
N HIS A 239 -11.14 29.95 13.52
CA HIS A 239 -11.33 28.69 12.80
C HIS A 239 -12.81 28.32 12.58
N LEU A 240 -13.72 28.71 13.48
CA LEU A 240 -15.15 28.42 13.34
C LEU A 240 -15.77 29.09 12.09
N LEU A 241 -15.29 30.29 11.72
CA LEU A 241 -15.71 30.95 10.48
C LEU A 241 -15.08 30.25 9.28
N GLY A 242 -13.80 29.89 9.36
CA GLY A 242 -13.11 29.09 8.33
C GLY A 242 -13.84 27.80 8.01
N ASP A 243 -14.23 27.04 9.03
CA ASP A 243 -14.99 25.80 8.89
C ASP A 243 -16.35 26.03 8.20
N SER A 244 -16.96 27.17 8.50
CA SER A 244 -18.23 27.56 7.88
C SER A 244 -18.06 27.93 6.40
N ILE A 245 -16.93 28.55 6.05
CA ILE A 245 -16.55 28.84 4.66
C ILE A 245 -16.27 27.56 3.89
N LEU A 246 -15.55 26.60 4.47
CA LEU A 246 -15.29 25.29 3.85
C LEU A 246 -16.60 24.54 3.60
N ARG A 247 -17.49 24.49 4.59
CA ARG A 247 -18.84 23.91 4.45
C ARG A 247 -19.67 24.61 3.37
N PHE A 248 -19.56 25.93 3.27
CA PHE A 248 -20.25 26.71 2.24
C PHE A 248 -19.70 26.39 0.84
N LEU A 249 -18.38 26.40 0.67
CA LEU A 249 -17.74 26.11 -0.61
C LEU A 249 -18.09 24.70 -1.10
N ALA A 250 -18.02 23.70 -0.23
CA ALA A 250 -18.38 22.33 -0.58
C ALA A 250 -19.83 22.22 -1.08
N ARG A 251 -20.78 22.86 -0.39
CA ARG A 251 -22.18 22.91 -0.82
C ARG A 251 -22.36 23.65 -2.14
N PHE A 252 -21.66 24.77 -2.31
CA PHE A 252 -21.67 25.55 -3.55
C PHE A 252 -21.18 24.71 -4.74
N LEU A 253 -20.00 24.09 -4.60
CA LEU A 253 -19.44 23.23 -5.64
C LEU A 253 -20.36 22.03 -5.94
N LYS A 254 -20.98 21.43 -4.92
CA LYS A 254 -21.92 20.31 -5.08
C LYS A 254 -23.20 20.70 -5.85
N GLN A 255 -23.66 21.95 -5.69
CA GLN A 255 -24.83 22.46 -6.43
C GLN A 255 -24.50 22.79 -7.89
N GLU A 256 -23.25 23.16 -8.16
CA GLU A 256 -22.79 23.54 -9.49
C GLU A 256 -22.24 22.36 -10.31
N THR A 257 -21.97 21.22 -9.68
CA THR A 257 -21.60 19.96 -10.33
C THR A 257 -22.82 19.08 -10.58
N LYS A 258 -22.85 18.36 -11.71
CA LYS A 258 -24.02 17.59 -12.17
C LYS A 258 -23.62 16.25 -12.77
N GLY A 259 -24.56 15.31 -12.77
CA GLY A 259 -24.41 14.04 -13.49
C GLY A 259 -23.28 13.19 -12.92
N LYS A 260 -22.29 12.86 -13.76
CA LYS A 260 -21.13 12.03 -13.43
C LYS A 260 -19.95 12.83 -12.85
N ASP A 261 -20.03 14.16 -12.88
CA ASP A 261 -19.01 15.02 -12.30
C ASP A 261 -19.01 14.88 -10.78
N PHE A 262 -17.83 15.00 -10.17
CA PHE A 262 -17.71 14.90 -8.73
C PHE A 262 -16.72 15.91 -8.17
N ILE A 263 -16.83 16.13 -6.86
CA ILE A 263 -15.96 17.03 -6.10
C ILE A 263 -15.34 16.30 -4.93
N ALA A 264 -14.17 16.76 -4.51
CA ALA A 264 -13.51 16.25 -3.32
C ALA A 264 -12.72 17.35 -2.60
N ARG A 265 -12.51 17.18 -1.29
CA ARG A 265 -11.60 17.99 -0.50
C ARG A 265 -10.31 17.20 -0.30
N VAL A 266 -9.23 17.64 -0.94
CA VAL A 266 -7.95 16.92 -0.94
C VAL A 266 -6.97 17.49 0.09
N GLY A 267 -7.17 18.73 0.54
CA GLY A 267 -6.31 19.38 1.53
C GLY A 267 -7.11 20.19 2.54
N GLY A 268 -6.40 21.03 3.32
CA GLY A 268 -7.03 21.91 4.31
C GLY A 268 -8.03 22.88 3.67
N GLU A 269 -7.60 23.60 2.64
CA GLU A 269 -8.41 24.57 1.88
C GLU A 269 -8.50 24.24 0.38
N GLU A 270 -8.03 23.03 0.01
CA GLU A 270 -7.88 22.58 -1.38
C GLU A 270 -9.01 21.63 -1.77
N PHE A 271 -9.63 21.93 -2.90
CA PHE A 271 -10.72 21.16 -3.49
C PHE A 271 -10.35 20.72 -4.90
N VAL A 272 -10.94 19.61 -5.33
CA VAL A 272 -10.86 19.13 -6.71
C VAL A 272 -12.26 18.99 -7.26
N VAL A 273 -12.43 19.39 -8.52
CA VAL A 273 -13.61 19.12 -9.33
C VAL A 273 -13.16 18.31 -10.54
N VAL A 274 -13.85 17.20 -10.81
CA VAL A 274 -13.60 16.36 -11.98
C VAL A 274 -14.81 16.46 -12.90
N LEU A 275 -14.57 16.94 -14.11
CA LEU A 275 -15.57 17.18 -15.15
C LEU A 275 -15.43 16.08 -16.21
N THR A 276 -16.34 15.13 -16.17
CA THR A 276 -16.37 13.98 -17.08
C THR A 276 -16.88 14.39 -18.46
N ASP A 277 -16.43 13.70 -19.52
CA ASP A 277 -16.87 13.95 -20.90
C ASP A 277 -16.81 15.44 -21.32
N THR A 278 -15.80 16.17 -20.80
CA THR A 278 -15.67 17.62 -20.95
C THR A 278 -14.37 17.97 -21.65
N SER A 279 -14.44 18.78 -22.71
CA SER A 279 -13.25 19.30 -23.41
C SER A 279 -12.54 20.37 -22.57
N TYR A 280 -11.24 20.56 -22.82
CA TYR A 280 -10.40 21.53 -22.10
C TYR A 280 -11.01 22.95 -22.04
N ASP A 281 -11.43 23.50 -23.18
CA ASP A 281 -11.99 24.88 -23.25
C ASP A 281 -13.29 25.03 -22.45
N ASN A 282 -14.14 23.99 -22.46
CA ASN A 282 -15.34 23.93 -21.65
C ASN A 282 -14.99 23.82 -20.16
N GLY A 283 -13.98 23.02 -19.82
CA GLY A 283 -13.45 22.92 -18.45
C GLY A 283 -12.95 24.27 -17.92
N MET A 284 -12.18 25.01 -18.72
CA MET A 284 -11.75 26.38 -18.42
C MET A 284 -12.93 27.32 -18.20
N THR A 285 -13.94 27.24 -19.07
CA THR A 285 -15.17 28.04 -18.98
C THR A 285 -15.96 27.74 -17.70
N ILE A 286 -16.15 26.45 -17.38
CA ILE A 286 -16.84 26.00 -16.17
C ILE A 286 -16.09 26.47 -14.93
N ALA A 287 -14.77 26.27 -14.85
CA ALA A 287 -13.96 26.71 -13.73
C ALA A 287 -14.05 28.23 -13.51
N ASN A 288 -13.99 29.03 -14.58
CA ASN A 288 -14.13 30.48 -14.48
C ASN A 288 -15.55 30.92 -14.07
N ASN A 289 -16.58 30.20 -14.52
CA ASN A 289 -17.95 30.43 -14.08
C ASN A 289 -18.13 30.13 -12.59
N LEU A 290 -17.57 29.03 -12.07
CA LEU A 290 -17.56 28.70 -10.64
C LEU A 290 -16.93 29.84 -9.83
N ARG A 291 -15.76 30.33 -10.26
CA ARG A 291 -15.05 31.44 -9.63
C ARG A 291 -15.91 32.71 -9.59
N LEU A 292 -16.47 33.13 -10.73
CA LEU A 292 -17.29 34.35 -10.81
C LEU A 292 -18.56 34.24 -9.96
N LYS A 293 -19.25 33.09 -10.00
CA LYS A 293 -20.45 32.85 -9.20
C LYS A 293 -20.16 32.88 -7.70
N LEU A 294 -19.02 32.31 -7.26
CA LEU A 294 -18.63 32.34 -5.86
C LEU A 294 -18.30 33.76 -5.40
N ALA A 295 -17.53 34.51 -6.20
CA ALA A 295 -17.15 35.90 -5.90
C ALA A 295 -18.38 36.83 -5.79
N ASN A 296 -19.47 36.52 -6.48
CA ASN A 296 -20.73 37.28 -6.44
C ASN A 296 -21.69 36.83 -5.32
N LYS A 297 -21.29 35.91 -4.43
CA LYS A 297 -22.09 35.45 -3.30
C LYS A 297 -21.49 35.90 -1.96
N PRO A 298 -21.77 37.14 -1.51
CA PRO A 298 -21.30 37.61 -0.21
C PRO A 298 -21.90 36.80 0.94
N LEU A 299 -21.05 36.41 1.88
CA LEU A 299 -21.43 35.71 3.11
C LEU A 299 -21.78 36.71 4.20
N LYS A 300 -22.97 36.56 4.79
CA LYS A 300 -23.39 37.36 5.95
C LYS A 300 -22.77 36.76 7.21
N ILE A 301 -21.91 37.51 7.88
CA ILE A 301 -21.36 37.12 9.19
C ILE A 301 -22.39 37.51 10.26
N ARG A 302 -22.75 36.58 11.14
CA ARG A 302 -23.83 36.80 12.14
C ARG A 302 -23.48 37.86 13.20
N THR A 303 -22.19 38.00 13.52
CA THR A 303 -21.67 38.85 14.59
C THR A 303 -21.37 40.28 14.15
N GLU A 304 -21.24 40.53 12.85
CA GLU A 304 -20.86 41.82 12.29
C GLU A 304 -21.84 42.18 11.17
N LYS A 305 -22.31 43.43 11.09
CA LYS A 305 -23.14 43.90 9.95
C LYS A 305 -22.36 43.95 8.62
N GLN A 306 -21.25 43.22 8.51
CA GLN A 306 -20.34 43.19 7.37
C GLN A 306 -20.60 41.96 6.49
N GLN A 307 -20.36 42.13 5.20
CA GLN A 307 -20.39 41.06 4.21
C GLN A 307 -18.97 40.62 3.91
N LEU A 308 -18.70 39.33 4.01
CA LEU A 308 -17.42 38.74 3.63
C LEU A 308 -17.53 38.17 2.21
N THR A 309 -16.66 38.65 1.32
CA THR A 309 -16.50 38.06 -0.01
C THR A 309 -15.31 37.12 0.02
N ILE A 310 -15.53 35.88 -0.41
CA ILE A 310 -14.47 34.89 -0.59
C ILE A 310 -14.24 34.70 -2.09
N THR A 311 -12.97 34.53 -2.48
CA THR A 311 -12.58 34.21 -3.85
C THR A 311 -11.79 32.92 -3.87
N ILE A 312 -11.72 32.30 -5.04
CA ILE A 312 -10.93 31.09 -5.28
C ILE A 312 -9.99 31.33 -6.46
N SER A 313 -8.82 30.72 -6.37
CA SER A 313 -7.96 30.50 -7.52
C SER A 313 -8.11 29.06 -7.99
N ALA A 314 -8.00 28.81 -9.29
CA ALA A 314 -8.13 27.48 -9.86
C ALA A 314 -7.10 27.20 -10.95
N GLY A 315 -6.64 25.95 -11.02
CA GLY A 315 -5.82 25.41 -12.09
C GLY A 315 -6.56 24.30 -12.83
N VAL A 316 -6.46 24.28 -14.16
CA VAL A 316 -7.19 23.36 -15.03
C VAL A 316 -6.24 22.55 -15.90
N ALA A 317 -6.42 21.24 -15.95
CA ALA A 317 -5.68 20.33 -16.84
C ALA A 317 -6.62 19.28 -17.45
N ILE A 318 -6.34 18.86 -18.68
CA ILE A 318 -7.08 17.78 -19.37
C ILE A 318 -6.34 16.46 -19.27
N TYR A 319 -7.08 15.38 -19.04
CA TYR A 319 -6.54 14.03 -18.99
C TYR A 319 -5.94 13.61 -20.34
N GLN A 320 -4.69 13.16 -20.32
CA GLN A 320 -3.98 12.57 -21.43
C GLN A 320 -3.98 11.04 -21.29
N MET A 321 -4.38 10.35 -22.36
CA MET A 321 -4.50 8.89 -22.37
C MET A 321 -3.21 8.20 -21.87
N GLY A 322 -3.34 7.33 -20.87
CA GLY A 322 -2.22 6.57 -20.31
C GLY A 322 -1.41 7.29 -19.23
N GLU A 323 -1.75 8.52 -18.85
CA GLU A 323 -1.12 9.18 -17.71
C GLU A 323 -1.75 8.73 -16.36
N SER A 324 -1.00 8.88 -15.27
CA SER A 324 -1.52 8.67 -13.91
C SER A 324 -2.26 9.90 -13.38
N TYR A 325 -3.17 9.70 -12.40
CA TYR A 325 -3.87 10.84 -11.79
C TYR A 325 -2.91 11.82 -11.10
N GLU A 326 -1.78 11.35 -10.57
CA GLU A 326 -0.75 12.22 -9.96
C GLU A 326 -0.13 13.16 -10.98
N THR A 327 0.11 12.68 -12.20
CA THR A 327 0.67 13.48 -13.29
C THR A 327 -0.32 14.57 -13.71
N LEU A 328 -1.59 14.20 -13.88
CA LEU A 328 -2.68 15.13 -14.16
C LEU A 328 -2.85 16.17 -13.04
N PHE A 329 -2.88 15.71 -11.78
CA PHE A 329 -3.02 16.58 -10.60
C PHE A 329 -1.87 17.59 -10.53
N ASN A 330 -0.63 17.16 -10.79
CA ASN A 330 0.54 18.05 -10.78
C ASN A 330 0.46 19.14 -11.87
N ARG A 331 -0.08 18.84 -13.06
CA ARG A 331 -0.30 19.86 -14.10
C ARG A 331 -1.35 20.88 -13.66
N ALA A 332 -2.48 20.41 -13.11
CA ALA A 332 -3.51 21.30 -12.59
C ALA A 332 -3.02 22.13 -11.39
N ASP A 333 -2.21 21.57 -10.49
CA ASP A 333 -1.62 22.26 -9.34
C ASP A 333 -0.64 23.37 -9.76
N LYS A 334 0.21 23.11 -10.76
CA LYS A 334 1.08 24.14 -11.35
C LYS A 334 0.28 25.30 -11.95
N ALA A 335 -0.82 25.00 -12.63
CA ALA A 335 -1.72 26.04 -13.15
C ALA A 335 -2.39 26.83 -12.01
N LEU A 336 -2.78 26.18 -10.91
CA LEU A 336 -3.33 26.84 -9.72
C LEU A 336 -2.28 27.78 -9.09
N TYR A 337 -1.04 27.31 -8.98
CA TYR A 337 0.07 28.11 -8.50
C TYR A 337 0.29 29.38 -9.36
N LEU A 338 0.22 29.24 -10.68
CA LEU A 338 0.27 30.37 -11.61
C LEU A 338 -0.89 31.36 -11.39
N ALA A 339 -2.11 30.87 -11.19
CA ALA A 339 -3.28 31.71 -10.90
C ALA A 339 -3.09 32.51 -9.60
N LYS A 340 -2.56 31.88 -8.54
CA LYS A 340 -2.21 32.55 -7.28
C LYS A 340 -1.16 33.65 -7.48
N ASN A 341 -0.12 33.38 -8.28
CA ASN A 341 0.95 34.35 -8.58
C ASN A 341 0.49 35.51 -9.47
N ARG A 342 -0.49 35.30 -10.34
CA ARG A 342 -1.08 36.36 -11.18
C ARG A 342 -2.07 37.26 -10.44
N GLY A 343 -2.09 37.22 -9.12
CA GLY A 343 -2.92 38.10 -8.29
C GLY A 343 -4.19 37.48 -7.74
N ARG A 344 -4.29 36.13 -7.73
CA ARG A 344 -5.43 35.37 -7.17
C ARG A 344 -6.76 35.69 -7.85
N ASN A 345 -7.86 35.07 -7.40
CA ASN A 345 -9.18 35.18 -8.01
C ASN A 345 -9.12 34.98 -9.54
N LYS A 346 -8.38 33.96 -9.97
CA LYS A 346 -8.09 33.67 -11.38
C LYS A 346 -8.18 32.17 -11.64
N VAL A 347 -8.44 31.85 -12.90
CA VAL A 347 -8.30 30.50 -13.43
C VAL A 347 -7.17 30.53 -14.43
N CYS A 348 -6.22 29.62 -14.29
CA CYS A 348 -5.17 29.40 -15.28
C CYS A 348 -5.27 27.96 -15.78
N GLY A 349 -4.98 27.80 -17.06
CA GLY A 349 -4.92 26.51 -17.72
C GLY A 349 -3.49 25.99 -17.80
N GLU A 350 -3.35 24.67 -17.95
CA GLU A 350 -2.04 24.05 -18.15
C GLU A 350 -1.26 24.52 -19.38
N THR A 351 -1.92 25.09 -20.39
CA THR A 351 -1.27 25.66 -21.58
C THR A 351 -0.56 26.98 -21.28
N GLU A 352 -0.74 27.54 -20.09
CA GLU A 352 -0.15 28.81 -19.64
C GLU A 352 1.07 28.60 -18.73
N ILE A 353 1.39 27.34 -18.39
CA ILE A 353 2.58 26.91 -17.63
C ILE A 353 3.78 26.89 -18.57
#